data_AF-A0A249WAC9-F1
#
_entry.id   AF-A0A249WAC9-F1
#
_cell.length_a   1.000
_cell.length_b   1.000
_cell.length_c   1.000
_cell.angle_alpha   90.00
_cell.angle_beta   90.00
_cell.angle_gamma   90.00
#
_symmetry.space_group_name_H-M   'P 1'
#
loop_
_entity.id
_entity.type
_entity.pdbx_description
1 polymer ?
#
loop_
_entity_poly.entity_id
_entity_poly.type
_entity_poly.pdbx_seq_one_letter_code
_entity_poly.pdbx_strand_id
1 'polypeptide(L)'
;MAITIRDTQEHAEMLSQLKEQTQTSTMSKALLKGGYDALKYKELYLAERKKNEKLRDELYNHSEAIRDYVGALDSLRELIR
;
A
#
# COMPACT_ATOMS: atom_id res chain seq x y z
N MET A 1 -27.19 18.47 12.19
CA MET A 1 -26.27 17.57 12.92
C MET A 1 -27.08 16.77 13.94
N ALA A 2 -27.96 15.87 13.47
CA ALA A 2 -28.95 15.19 14.32
C ALA A 2 -29.02 13.67 14.08
N ILE A 3 -28.10 13.11 13.30
CA ILE A 3 -28.16 11.69 12.85
C ILE A 3 -27.06 10.81 13.52
N THR A 4 -26.14 11.35 14.32
CA THR A 4 -24.98 10.60 14.85
C THR A 4 -24.98 10.39 16.37
N ILE A 5 -26.14 10.39 17.03
CA ILE A 5 -26.25 10.12 18.49
C ILE A 5 -26.49 8.62 18.76
N ARG A 6 -25.87 7.71 17.99
CA ARG A 6 -25.92 6.26 18.27
C ARG A 6 -24.56 5.64 18.63
N ASP A 7 -23.44 6.25 18.23
CA ASP A 7 -22.08 5.74 18.48
C ASP A 7 -21.14 6.77 19.15
N THR A 8 -21.68 7.63 20.03
CA THR A 8 -20.87 8.68 20.67
C THR A 8 -19.73 8.15 21.55
N GLN A 9 -19.86 6.92 22.07
CA GLN A 9 -18.79 6.27 22.84
C GLN A 9 -17.63 5.84 21.96
N GLU A 10 -17.89 5.14 20.84
CA GLU A 10 -16.85 4.72 19.91
C GLU A 10 -16.12 5.92 19.30
N HIS A 11 -16.85 6.97 18.94
CA HIS A 11 -16.24 8.21 18.45
C HIS A 11 -15.37 8.90 19.51
N ALA A 12 -15.76 8.90 20.78
CA ALA A 12 -14.95 9.45 21.85
C ALA A 12 -13.66 8.62 22.07
N GLU A 13 -13.77 7.30 21.97
CA GLU A 13 -12.65 6.37 22.14
C GLU A 13 -11.63 6.51 20.99
N MET A 14 -12.10 6.57 19.74
CA MET A 14 -11.25 6.85 18.57
C MET A 14 -10.53 8.20 18.67
N LEU A 15 -11.22 9.25 19.12
CA LEU A 15 -10.61 10.57 19.31
C LEU A 15 -9.55 10.56 20.43
N SER A 16 -9.79 9.79 21.49
CA SER A 16 -8.81 9.62 22.57
C SER A 16 -7.55 8.92 22.09
N GLN A 17 -7.71 7.82 21.34
CA GLN A 17 -6.59 7.09 20.72
C GLN A 17 -5.81 7.97 19.74
N LEU A 18 -6.51 8.75 18.91
CA LEU A 18 -5.88 9.69 17.98
C LEU A 18 -5.04 10.74 18.71
N LYS A 19 -5.54 11.27 19.84
CA LYS A 19 -4.82 12.24 20.66
C LYS A 19 -3.53 11.65 21.24
N GLU A 20 -3.59 10.41 21.70
CA GLU A 20 -2.45 9.67 22.22
C GLU A 20 -1.39 9.40 21.14
N GLN A 21 -1.83 8.88 19.99
CA GLN A 21 -0.95 8.59 18.84
C GLN A 21 -0.28 9.85 18.27
N THR A 22 -0.99 10.98 18.26
CA THR A 22 -0.45 12.24 17.74
C THR A 22 0.37 13.01 18.77
N GLN A 23 0.36 12.61 20.05
CA GLN A 23 1.01 13.28 21.19
C GLN A 23 0.69 14.78 21.29
N THR A 24 -0.54 15.17 20.97
CA THR A 24 -0.95 16.59 20.98
C THR A 24 -1.87 16.92 22.14
N SER A 25 -1.74 18.13 22.70
CA SER A 25 -2.49 18.54 23.90
C SER A 25 -3.99 18.76 23.64
N THR A 26 -4.36 19.07 22.39
CA THR A 26 -5.73 19.50 22.00
C THR A 26 -6.28 18.62 20.89
N MET A 27 -7.57 18.25 20.99
CA MET A 27 -8.25 17.39 20.03
C MET A 27 -8.22 17.95 18.60
N SER A 28 -8.36 19.27 18.43
CA SER A 28 -8.30 19.90 17.11
C SER A 28 -6.92 19.75 16.46
N LYS A 29 -5.83 19.81 17.24
CA LYS A 29 -4.47 19.57 16.73
C LYS A 29 -4.24 18.09 16.41
N ALA A 30 -4.80 17.18 17.21
CA ALA A 30 -4.76 15.74 16.95
C ALA A 30 -5.45 15.39 15.63
N LEU A 31 -6.63 15.95 15.38
CA LEU A 31 -7.39 15.75 14.15
C LEU A 31 -6.68 16.30 12.92
N LEU A 32 -6.13 17.52 13.01
CA LEU A 32 -5.36 18.10 11.90
C LEU A 32 -4.12 17.26 11.60
N LYS A 33 -3.34 16.91 12.62
CA LYS A 33 -2.13 16.09 12.47
C LYS A 33 -2.46 14.70 11.91
N GLY A 34 -3.49 14.04 12.45
CA GLY A 34 -3.98 12.75 11.95
C GLY A 34 -4.44 12.83 10.50
N GLY A 35 -5.10 13.92 10.09
CA GLY A 35 -5.49 14.17 8.70
C GLY A 35 -4.29 14.30 7.76
N TYR A 36 -3.28 15.09 8.15
CA TYR A 36 -2.04 15.21 7.36
C TYR A 36 -1.25 13.90 7.31
N ASP A 37 -1.17 13.18 8.42
CA ASP A 37 -0.49 11.88 8.50
C ASP A 37 -1.20 10.86 7.58
N ALA A 38 -2.53 10.83 7.58
CA ALA A 38 -3.29 9.95 6.69
C ALA A 38 -3.03 10.24 5.20
N LEU A 39 -2.94 11.53 4.82
CA LEU A 39 -2.57 11.92 3.45
C LEU A 39 -1.14 11.47 3.11
N LYS A 40 -0.19 11.70 4.01
CA LYS A 40 1.20 11.30 3.83
C LYS A 40 1.35 9.79 3.66
N TYR A 41 0.70 8.99 4.52
CA TYR A 41 0.76 7.53 4.42
C TYR A 41 0.09 7.02 3.15
N LYS A 42 -0.98 7.66 2.68
CA LYS A 42 -1.60 7.34 1.39
C LYS A 42 -0.62 7.59 0.23
N GLU A 43 0.08 8.71 0.23
CA GLU A 43 1.08 9.02 -0.81
C GLU A 43 2.23 8.02 -0.81
N LEU A 44 2.77 7.68 0.36
CA LEU A 44 3.80 6.66 0.51
C LEU A 44 3.33 5.29 -0.01
N TYR A 45 2.12 4.88 0.35
CA TYR A 45 1.53 3.65 -0.14
C TYR A 45 1.39 3.63 -1.67
N LEU A 46 0.91 4.72 -2.27
CA LEU A 46 0.76 4.81 -3.72
C LEU A 46 2.12 4.75 -4.44
N ALA A 47 3.15 5.40 -3.88
CA ALA A 47 4.50 5.34 -4.41
C ALA A 47 5.07 3.91 -4.35
N GLU A 48 4.95 3.24 -3.20
CA GLU A 48 5.44 1.88 -3.03
C GLU A 48 4.67 0.88 -3.89
N ARG A 49 3.35 1.05 -4.03
CA ARG A 49 2.51 0.22 -4.90
C ARG A 49 2.96 0.32 -6.35
N LYS A 50 3.23 1.54 -6.85
CA LYS A 50 3.71 1.76 -8.21
C LYS A 50 5.09 1.13 -8.45
N LYS A 51 5.98 1.21 -7.45
CA LYS A 51 7.29 0.56 -7.51
C LYS A 51 7.16 -0.96 -7.53
N ASN A 52 6.28 -1.52 -6.70
CA ASN A 52 6.02 -2.95 -6.65
C ASN A 52 5.45 -3.47 -7.97
N GLU A 53 4.48 -2.76 -8.55
CA GLU A 53 3.90 -3.07 -9.86
C GLU A 53 4.98 -3.12 -10.94
N LYS A 54 5.84 -2.09 -11.03
CA LYS A 54 6.97 -2.07 -11.97
C LYS A 54 7.92 -3.26 -11.79
N LEU A 55 8.26 -3.60 -10.56
CA LEU A 55 9.14 -4.74 -10.27
C LEU A 55 8.49 -6.07 -10.63
N ARG A 56 7.18 -6.22 -10.44
CA ARG A 56 6.44 -7.43 -10.85
C ARG A 56 6.41 -7.58 -12.36
N ASP A 57 6.21 -6.48 -13.08
CA ASP A 57 6.24 -6.48 -14.55
C ASP A 57 7.64 -6.84 -15.07
N GLU A 58 8.69 -6.26 -14.48
CA GLU A 58 10.09 -6.61 -14.82
C GLU A 58 10.39 -8.09 -14.57
N LEU A 59 9.96 -8.62 -13.43
CA LEU A 59 10.14 -10.03 -13.08
C LEU A 59 9.39 -10.94 -14.05
N TYR A 60 8.15 -10.59 -14.41
CA TYR A 60 7.37 -11.33 -15.39
C TYR A 60 8.10 -11.37 -16.74
N ASN A 61 8.54 -10.21 -17.25
CA ASN A 61 9.25 -10.11 -18.53
C ASN A 61 10.55 -10.92 -18.53
N HIS A 62 11.33 -10.88 -17.44
CA HIS A 62 12.54 -11.69 -17.33
C HIS A 62 12.22 -13.18 -17.26
N SER A 63 11.15 -13.57 -16.57
CA SER A 63 10.74 -14.98 -16.47
C SER A 63 10.31 -15.54 -17.84
N GLU A 64 9.59 -14.75 -18.64
CA GLU A 64 9.21 -15.10 -20.01
C GLU A 64 10.45 -15.23 -20.90
N ALA A 65 11.37 -14.25 -20.87
CA ALA A 65 12.60 -14.30 -21.66
C ALA A 65 13.45 -15.54 -21.35
N ILE A 66 13.55 -15.93 -20.07
CA ILE A 66 14.24 -17.16 -19.67
C ILE A 66 13.52 -18.40 -20.19
N ARG A 67 12.18 -18.44 -20.09
CA ARG A 67 11.39 -19.57 -20.60
C ARG A 67 11.58 -19.73 -22.10
N ASP A 68 11.53 -18.65 -22.86
CA ASP A 68 11.73 -18.65 -24.30
C ASP A 68 13.14 -19.14 -24.67
N TYR A 69 14.16 -18.66 -23.95
CA TYR A 69 15.53 -19.11 -24.15
C TYR A 69 15.71 -20.61 -23.90
N VAL A 70 15.18 -21.11 -22.78
CA VAL A 70 15.25 -22.53 -22.43
C VAL A 70 14.48 -23.38 -23.46
N GLY A 71 13.27 -22.95 -23.85
CA GLY A 71 12.46 -23.63 -24.85
C GLY A 71 13.14 -23.70 -26.23
N ALA A 72 13.81 -22.62 -26.65
CA ALA A 72 14.59 -22.61 -27.88
C ALA A 72 15.78 -23.58 -27.82
N LEU A 73 16.46 -23.65 -26.67
CA LEU A 73 17.59 -24.55 -26.46
C LEU A 73 17.18 -26.03 -26.46
N ASP A 74 16.03 -26.35 -25.84
CA ASP A 74 15.47 -27.70 -25.86
C ASP A 74 15.02 -28.11 -27.27
N SER A 75 14.37 -27.21 -28.01
CA SER A 75 13.98 -27.45 -29.41
C SER A 75 15.20 -27.74 -30.31
N LEU A 76 16.30 -27.03 -30.08
CA LEU A 76 17.55 -27.23 -30.83
C LEU A 76 18.22 -28.57 -30.48
N ARG A 77 18.12 -29.01 -29.21
CA ARG A 77 18.59 -30.34 -28.79
C ARG A 77 17.78 -31.47 -29.42
N GLU A 78 16.47 -31.30 -29.57
CA GLU A 78 15.62 -32.30 -30.22
C GLU A 78 15.93 -32.43 -31.73
N LEU A 79 16.26 -31.33 -32.41
CA LEU A 79 16.63 -31.34 -33.83
C LEU A 79 17.96 -32.04 -34.15
N ILE A 80 18.90 -32.07 -33.19
CA ILE A 80 20.23 -32.68 -33.36
C ILE A 80 20.19 -34.19 -33.08
N ARG A 81 19.10 -34.70 -32.49
CA ARG A 81 18.95 -36.09 -32.06
C ARG A 81 18.21 -36.93 -33.09
#